data_AF-A0A9W6HIL2-F1
#
_entry.id   AF-A0A9W6HIL2-F1
#
_cell.length_a   1.000
_cell.length_b   1.000
_cell.length_c   1.000
_cell.angle_alpha   90.00
_cell.angle_beta   90.00
_cell.angle_gamma   90.00
#
_symmetry.space_group_name_H-M   'P 1'
#
loop_
_entity.id
_entity.type
_entity.pdbx_description
1 polymer ?
#
loop_
_entity_poly.entity_id
_entity_poly.type
_entity_poly.pdbx_seq_one_letter_code
_entity_poly.pdbx_strand_id
1 'polypeptide(L)'
;METPHRRVHRVRIPNPSLDLVEHEGGQHAWVWAVPLPYRALTASWSGAPMPAAPDTVPDDEGRFEHQIGYYASLFSFLTYSFGWTRPDKGLLWWYTHGLPVEDDRLLLIRDTWERDGTLLGFLAWLSSMPADLLSSNTLAPWARRLDGSPLRLESEWVRRLDAAGKHEPWTGGSDPFHLGTGYHIAAPSLSDRPGARTQLPGVSNLDLKSRSGTYVNETINGWYANLVLAGEQLPKIPGERSWRIDVYVKPIGFVGTYRRSRSTGLWFAGQHRFHAVGN
;
A
#
# COMPACT_ATOMS: atom_id res chain seq x y z
N MET A 1 -7.59 -28.80 -7.54
CA MET A 1 -6.54 -28.00 -8.20
C MET A 1 -5.97 -27.13 -7.10
N GLU A 2 -4.77 -27.43 -6.58
CA GLU A 2 -4.17 -26.67 -5.49
C GLU A 2 -3.87 -25.24 -5.95
N THR A 3 -4.30 -24.25 -5.18
CA THR A 3 -4.01 -22.85 -5.48
C THR A 3 -2.52 -22.60 -5.25
N PRO A 4 -1.78 -22.03 -6.21
CA PRO A 4 -0.35 -21.81 -6.05
C PRO A 4 -0.08 -20.92 -4.82
N HIS A 5 0.95 -21.27 -4.05
CA HIS A 5 1.47 -20.50 -2.93
C HIS A 5 2.82 -19.88 -3.29
N ARG A 6 3.01 -18.61 -3.00
CA ARG A 6 4.28 -17.91 -3.11
C ARG A 6 5.14 -18.22 -1.88
N ARG A 7 6.35 -18.73 -2.10
CA ARG A 7 7.34 -18.90 -1.01
C ARG A 7 8.04 -17.57 -0.75
N VAL A 8 7.74 -16.96 0.39
CA VAL A 8 8.42 -15.76 0.90
C VAL A 8 9.38 -16.11 2.03
N HIS A 9 10.47 -15.36 2.13
CA HIS A 9 11.42 -15.45 3.24
C HIS A 9 11.05 -14.42 4.30
N ARG A 10 10.86 -14.85 5.55
CA ARG A 10 10.41 -13.96 6.63
C ARG A 10 11.59 -13.25 7.28
N VAL A 11 11.56 -11.93 7.33
CA VAL A 11 12.60 -11.08 7.89
C VAL A 11 12.09 -10.24 9.05
N ARG A 12 12.94 -10.04 10.06
CA ARG A 12 12.69 -9.09 11.15
C ARG A 12 13.25 -7.71 10.78
N ILE A 13 12.95 -6.70 11.59
CA ILE A 13 13.53 -5.37 11.42
C ILE A 13 15.07 -5.50 11.38
N PRO A 14 15.74 -5.02 10.32
CA PRO A 14 17.20 -4.97 10.29
C PRO A 14 17.70 -4.06 11.43
N ASN A 15 18.83 -4.40 12.04
CA ASN A 15 19.44 -3.70 13.19
C ASN A 15 19.15 -2.17 13.16
N PRO A 16 18.51 -1.58 14.19
CA PRO A 16 17.95 -0.22 14.16
C PRO A 16 19.03 0.88 14.20
N SER A 17 19.93 0.92 13.22
CA SER A 17 20.79 2.08 13.03
C SER A 17 19.94 3.27 12.59
N LEU A 18 19.88 4.28 13.43
CA LEU A 18 18.92 5.39 13.46
C LEU A 18 18.97 6.39 12.28
N ASP A 19 19.79 6.18 11.25
CA ASP A 19 20.22 7.28 10.35
C ASP A 19 19.79 7.19 8.88
N LEU A 20 18.88 6.28 8.48
CA LEU A 20 18.46 6.13 7.06
C LEU A 20 17.04 6.67 6.79
N VAL A 21 16.79 7.95 7.11
CA VAL A 21 15.44 8.55 6.97
C VAL A 21 15.06 8.86 5.51
N GLU A 22 16.01 9.31 4.68
CA GLU A 22 15.70 9.81 3.33
C GLU A 22 15.50 8.69 2.28
N HIS A 23 16.18 7.55 2.43
CA HIS A 23 16.06 6.45 1.47
C HIS A 23 14.79 5.62 1.64
N GLU A 24 14.16 5.69 2.82
CA GLU A 24 13.02 4.85 3.16
C GLU A 24 11.69 5.58 3.20
N GLY A 25 11.71 6.91 3.14
CA GLY A 25 10.52 7.74 3.18
C GLY A 25 9.88 7.80 4.57
N GLY A 26 10.69 7.86 5.62
CA GLY A 26 10.19 7.90 6.99
C GLY A 26 11.25 7.49 7.98
N GLN A 27 10.89 7.44 9.26
CA GLN A 27 11.79 6.90 10.27
C GLN A 27 11.96 5.39 10.01
N HIS A 28 13.20 4.94 9.77
CA HIS A 28 13.52 3.55 9.41
C HIS A 28 12.78 2.53 10.27
N ALA A 29 12.79 2.76 11.59
CA ALA A 29 12.11 1.94 12.58
C ALA A 29 10.64 1.61 12.25
N TRP A 30 9.96 2.49 11.50
CA TRP A 30 8.52 2.44 11.23
C TRP A 30 8.18 2.13 9.78
N VAL A 31 9.12 2.27 8.84
CA VAL A 31 8.85 2.11 7.39
C VAL A 31 9.77 1.11 6.68
N TRP A 32 10.69 0.46 7.39
CA TRP A 32 11.70 -0.46 6.83
C TRP A 32 11.12 -1.53 5.87
N ALA A 33 9.88 -1.98 6.12
CA ALA A 33 9.24 -3.03 5.33
C ALA A 33 8.42 -2.51 4.14
N VAL A 34 8.19 -1.19 3.99
CA VAL A 34 7.39 -0.61 2.90
C VAL A 34 7.89 -1.00 1.50
N PRO A 35 9.20 -1.08 1.23
CA PRO A 35 9.70 -1.53 -0.08
C PRO A 35 9.45 -3.01 -0.40
N LEU A 36 9.28 -3.86 0.63
CA LEU A 36 9.34 -5.32 0.48
C LEU A 36 8.24 -5.89 -0.41
N PRO A 37 6.95 -5.48 -0.31
CA PRO A 37 5.91 -6.03 -1.18
C PRO A 37 6.20 -5.78 -2.67
N TYR A 38 6.71 -4.59 -3.02
CA TYR A 38 7.05 -4.25 -4.40
C TYR A 38 8.22 -5.10 -4.93
N ARG A 39 9.27 -5.27 -4.12
CA ARG A 39 10.39 -6.16 -4.46
C ARG A 39 9.95 -7.61 -4.57
N ALA A 40 9.04 -8.05 -3.70
CA ALA A 40 8.53 -9.41 -3.72
C ALA A 40 7.78 -9.72 -5.01
N LEU A 41 6.97 -8.79 -5.53
CA LEU A 41 6.26 -8.95 -6.81
C LEU A 41 7.20 -9.13 -8.00
N THR A 42 8.40 -8.53 -7.95
CA THR A 42 9.35 -8.49 -9.06
C THR A 42 10.43 -9.57 -8.98
N ALA A 43 10.65 -10.14 -7.79
CA ALA A 43 11.54 -11.27 -7.60
C ALA A 43 10.99 -12.53 -8.28
N SER A 44 11.88 -13.30 -8.91
CA SER A 44 11.60 -14.60 -9.52
C SER A 44 11.19 -15.62 -8.44
N TRP A 45 9.89 -15.71 -8.14
CA TRP A 45 9.09 -16.77 -7.48
C TRP A 45 9.60 -17.49 -6.20
N SER A 46 10.84 -17.32 -5.75
CA SER A 46 11.37 -17.96 -4.53
C SER A 46 12.21 -16.99 -3.70
N GLY A 47 11.81 -16.80 -2.44
CA GLY A 47 12.70 -16.27 -1.40
C GLY A 47 12.76 -14.75 -1.28
N ALA A 48 11.79 -14.02 -1.86
CA ALA A 48 11.71 -12.58 -1.61
C ALA A 48 11.49 -12.30 -0.13
N PRO A 49 12.25 -11.36 0.47
CA PRO A 49 12.06 -10.97 1.86
C PRO A 49 10.69 -10.31 2.05
N MET A 50 9.95 -10.76 3.04
CA MET A 50 8.70 -10.18 3.53
C MET A 50 8.75 -10.09 5.05
N PRO A 51 8.09 -9.12 5.67
CA PRO A 51 8.19 -8.96 7.11
C PRO A 51 7.59 -10.19 7.83
N ALA A 52 8.25 -10.61 8.91
CA ALA A 52 7.75 -11.63 9.82
C ALA A 52 6.57 -11.09 10.63
N ALA A 53 5.69 -11.97 11.10
CA ALA A 53 4.57 -11.58 11.94
C ALA A 53 5.06 -11.01 13.30
N PRO A 54 4.39 -9.98 13.87
CA PRO A 54 4.86 -9.30 15.08
C PRO A 54 4.93 -10.18 16.34
N ASP A 55 4.08 -11.19 16.43
CA ASP A 55 4.06 -12.17 17.52
C ASP A 55 5.37 -12.98 17.61
N THR A 56 6.13 -13.06 16.52
CA THR A 56 7.41 -13.76 16.46
C THR A 56 8.60 -12.98 17.05
N VAL A 57 8.42 -11.72 17.46
CA VAL A 57 9.49 -10.87 18.02
C VAL A 57 9.31 -10.68 19.52
N PRO A 58 10.33 -10.96 20.37
CA PRO A 58 10.27 -10.67 21.81
C PRO A 58 10.02 -9.18 22.12
N ASP A 59 9.34 -8.87 23.23
CA ASP A 59 9.00 -7.49 23.62
C ASP A 59 10.23 -6.58 23.80
N ASP A 60 11.34 -7.15 24.28
CA ASP A 60 12.61 -6.48 24.52
C ASP A 60 13.47 -6.27 23.26
N GLU A 61 13.04 -6.78 22.11
CA GLU A 61 13.74 -6.66 20.81
C GLU A 61 13.08 -5.64 19.86
N GLY A 62 12.35 -4.66 20.38
CA GLY A 62 11.68 -3.63 19.55
C GLY A 62 10.45 -4.17 18.82
N ARG A 63 9.64 -5.00 19.50
CA ARG A 63 8.38 -5.55 18.95
C ARG A 63 7.47 -4.44 18.42
N PHE A 64 7.43 -3.31 19.10
CA PHE A 64 6.60 -2.17 18.74
C PHE A 64 6.96 -1.60 17.37
N GLU A 65 8.23 -1.26 17.15
CA GLU A 65 8.75 -0.76 15.87
C GLU A 65 8.55 -1.80 14.77
N HIS A 66 8.80 -3.08 15.07
CA HIS A 66 8.60 -4.16 14.14
C HIS A 66 7.12 -4.28 13.71
N GLN A 67 6.19 -4.19 14.65
CA GLN A 67 4.74 -4.19 14.41
C GLN A 67 4.33 -3.02 13.51
N ILE A 68 4.81 -1.80 13.81
CA ILE A 68 4.52 -0.62 12.98
C ILE A 68 5.02 -0.86 11.56
N GLY A 69 6.27 -1.27 11.37
CA GLY A 69 6.81 -1.53 10.04
C GLY A 69 6.05 -2.63 9.28
N TYR A 70 5.67 -3.71 9.95
CA TYR A 70 4.88 -4.79 9.39
C TYR A 70 3.54 -4.29 8.82
N TYR A 71 2.77 -3.53 9.61
CA TYR A 71 1.47 -3.02 9.16
C TYR A 71 1.56 -1.77 8.27
N ALA A 72 2.59 -0.93 8.43
CA ALA A 72 2.87 0.18 7.53
C ALA A 72 3.14 -0.33 6.11
N SER A 73 3.86 -1.46 5.99
CA SER A 73 4.09 -2.10 4.69
C SER A 73 2.79 -2.55 4.02
N LEU A 74 1.88 -3.18 4.76
CA LEU A 74 0.56 -3.57 4.27
C LEU A 74 -0.25 -2.33 3.87
N PHE A 75 -0.39 -1.36 4.78
CA PHE A 75 -1.27 -0.21 4.56
C PHE A 75 -0.75 0.67 3.42
N SER A 76 0.57 0.90 3.34
CA SER A 76 1.20 1.58 2.20
C SER A 76 0.96 0.82 0.90
N PHE A 77 1.08 -0.51 0.90
CA PHE A 77 0.85 -1.33 -0.29
C PHE A 77 -0.61 -1.31 -0.76
N LEU A 78 -1.58 -1.41 0.15
CA LEU A 78 -3.00 -1.25 -0.15
C LEU A 78 -3.30 0.14 -0.73
N THR A 79 -2.75 1.18 -0.09
CA THR A 79 -2.93 2.57 -0.50
C THR A 79 -2.34 2.81 -1.88
N TYR A 80 -1.05 2.58 -2.08
CA TYR A 80 -0.34 3.03 -3.28
C TYR A 80 -0.26 2.00 -4.40
N SER A 81 -0.38 0.70 -4.15
CA SER A 81 -0.42 -0.29 -5.24
C SER A 81 -1.83 -0.45 -5.80
N PHE A 82 -2.82 -0.61 -4.93
CA PHE A 82 -4.21 -0.72 -5.35
C PHE A 82 -4.88 0.64 -5.58
N GLY A 83 -4.31 1.73 -5.07
CA GLY A 83 -4.93 3.05 -5.14
C GLY A 83 -6.19 3.12 -4.28
N TRP A 84 -6.21 2.44 -3.12
CA TRP A 84 -7.39 2.39 -2.24
C TRP A 84 -7.43 3.57 -1.28
N THR A 85 -8.52 4.35 -1.34
CA THR A 85 -8.86 5.34 -0.31
C THR A 85 -9.63 4.72 0.86
N ARG A 86 -10.20 3.52 0.66
CA ARG A 86 -10.96 2.76 1.64
C ARG A 86 -10.46 1.30 1.73
N PRO A 87 -9.29 1.07 2.34
CA PRO A 87 -8.75 -0.29 2.50
C PRO A 87 -9.66 -1.21 3.31
N ASP A 88 -10.46 -0.65 4.23
CA ASP A 88 -11.51 -1.36 4.97
C ASP A 88 -12.52 -2.01 4.03
N LYS A 89 -13.00 -1.27 3.04
CA LYS A 89 -13.93 -1.78 2.01
C LYS A 89 -13.27 -2.80 1.10
N GLY A 90 -12.05 -2.51 0.64
CA GLY A 90 -11.30 -3.40 -0.24
C GLY A 90 -11.03 -4.76 0.39
N LEU A 91 -10.58 -4.79 1.65
CA LEU A 91 -10.33 -6.02 2.40
C LEU A 91 -11.62 -6.76 2.77
N LEU A 92 -12.68 -6.06 3.20
CA LEU A 92 -13.97 -6.68 3.46
C LEU A 92 -14.53 -7.35 2.19
N TRP A 93 -14.46 -6.66 1.05
CA TRP A 93 -14.83 -7.24 -0.25
C TRP A 93 -14.01 -8.50 -0.54
N TRP A 94 -12.70 -8.45 -0.33
CA TRP A 94 -11.81 -9.57 -0.60
C TRP A 94 -12.16 -10.82 0.23
N TYR A 95 -12.41 -10.66 1.53
CA TYR A 95 -12.88 -11.77 2.36
C TYR A 95 -14.26 -12.29 1.94
N THR A 96 -15.21 -11.39 1.69
CA THR A 96 -16.59 -11.78 1.33
C THR A 96 -16.67 -12.52 -0.01
N HIS A 97 -15.69 -12.32 -0.89
CA HIS A 97 -15.63 -12.97 -2.20
C HIS A 97 -14.70 -14.19 -2.24
N GLY A 98 -14.31 -14.74 -1.07
CA GLY A 98 -13.57 -15.99 -0.99
C GLY A 98 -12.08 -15.87 -1.27
N LEU A 99 -11.48 -14.71 -0.97
CA LEU A 99 -10.03 -14.45 -1.09
C LEU A 99 -9.48 -14.68 -2.51
N PRO A 100 -10.05 -14.02 -3.55
CA PRO A 100 -9.56 -14.14 -4.93
C PRO A 100 -8.06 -13.80 -5.03
N VAL A 101 -7.32 -14.55 -5.86
CA VAL A 101 -5.85 -14.43 -6.03
C VAL A 101 -5.41 -14.33 -7.49
N GLU A 102 -6.30 -13.92 -8.40
CA GLU A 102 -5.99 -13.72 -9.82
C GLU A 102 -5.10 -12.48 -10.07
N ASP A 103 -4.77 -11.75 -9.01
CA ASP A 103 -3.79 -10.67 -9.01
C ASP A 103 -2.67 -11.04 -8.02
N ASP A 104 -1.42 -11.05 -8.49
CA ASP A 104 -0.25 -11.44 -7.70
C ASP A 104 -0.10 -10.66 -6.39
N ARG A 105 -0.70 -9.47 -6.31
CA ARG A 105 -0.72 -8.64 -5.11
C ARG A 105 -1.70 -9.16 -4.07
N LEU A 106 -2.87 -9.64 -4.49
CA LEU A 106 -3.82 -10.33 -3.60
C LEU A 106 -3.24 -11.69 -3.17
N LEU A 107 -2.55 -12.38 -4.07
CA LEU A 107 -1.80 -13.59 -3.73
C LEU A 107 -0.73 -13.32 -2.67
N LEU A 108 0.05 -12.24 -2.84
CA LEU A 108 1.04 -11.81 -1.85
C LEU A 108 0.39 -11.44 -0.51
N ILE A 109 -0.79 -10.79 -0.54
CA ILE A 109 -1.53 -10.46 0.67
C ILE A 109 -1.93 -11.72 1.44
N ARG A 110 -2.45 -12.71 0.70
CA ARG A 110 -2.83 -14.00 1.26
C ARG A 110 -1.65 -14.75 1.86
N ASP A 111 -0.56 -14.87 1.11
CA ASP A 111 0.57 -15.69 1.51
C ASP A 111 1.47 -15.01 2.57
N THR A 112 1.27 -13.71 2.80
CA THR A 112 1.94 -12.92 3.85
C THR A 112 0.99 -12.74 5.04
N TRP A 113 0.15 -11.71 5.03
CA TRP A 113 -0.58 -11.24 6.21
C TRP A 113 -1.77 -12.11 6.60
N GLU A 114 -2.50 -12.70 5.63
CA GLU A 114 -3.60 -13.63 5.95
C GLU A 114 -3.05 -14.95 6.51
N ARG A 115 -1.99 -15.48 5.89
CA ARG A 115 -1.30 -16.69 6.37
C ARG A 115 -0.74 -16.52 7.78
N ASP A 116 -0.28 -15.32 8.10
CA ASP A 116 0.20 -14.96 9.43
C ASP A 116 -0.95 -14.81 10.45
N GLY A 117 -2.22 -14.90 10.02
CA GLY A 117 -3.39 -14.77 10.89
C GLY A 117 -3.76 -13.33 11.29
N THR A 118 -2.89 -12.37 10.95
CA THR A 118 -2.95 -10.97 11.42
C THR A 118 -3.92 -10.05 10.67
N LEU A 119 -4.32 -10.44 9.45
CA LEU A 119 -5.02 -9.53 8.54
C LEU A 119 -6.46 -9.22 8.97
N LEU A 120 -7.14 -10.18 9.60
CA LEU A 120 -8.50 -9.98 10.09
C LEU A 120 -8.54 -9.00 11.27
N GLY A 121 -7.52 -9.05 12.14
CA GLY A 121 -7.30 -8.07 13.19
C GLY A 121 -7.05 -6.67 12.64
N PHE A 122 -6.21 -6.56 11.61
CA PHE A 122 -5.98 -5.30 10.91
C PHE A 122 -7.27 -4.73 10.29
N LEU A 123 -8.10 -5.57 9.67
CA LEU A 123 -9.41 -5.16 9.17
C LEU A 123 -10.36 -4.73 10.29
N ALA A 124 -10.33 -5.38 11.45
CA ALA A 124 -11.13 -4.98 12.61
C ALA A 124 -10.73 -3.57 13.09
N TRP A 125 -9.43 -3.30 13.16
CA TRP A 125 -8.93 -1.96 13.48
C TRP A 125 -9.35 -0.92 12.43
N LEU A 126 -9.15 -1.19 11.13
CA LEU A 126 -9.61 -0.29 10.07
C LEU A 126 -11.11 0.02 10.19
N SER A 127 -11.92 -0.99 10.50
CA SER A 127 -13.38 -0.86 10.62
C SER A 127 -13.82 -0.05 11.86
N SER A 128 -12.94 0.05 12.86
CA SER A 128 -13.18 0.87 14.06
C SER A 128 -12.85 2.35 13.86
N MET A 129 -12.10 2.69 12.80
CA MET A 129 -11.72 4.07 12.53
C MET A 129 -12.87 4.87 11.89
N PRO A 130 -12.99 6.17 12.23
CA PRO A 130 -13.85 7.09 11.51
C PRO A 130 -13.59 7.08 9.99
N ALA A 131 -14.66 6.97 9.20
CA ALA A 131 -14.55 6.83 7.74
C ALA A 131 -13.96 8.08 7.07
N ASP A 132 -14.14 9.25 7.67
CA ASP A 132 -13.51 10.50 7.25
C ASP A 132 -12.00 10.47 7.46
N LEU A 133 -11.48 9.91 8.56
CA LEU A 133 -10.03 9.72 8.75
C LEU A 133 -9.43 8.76 7.72
N LEU A 134 -10.14 7.67 7.40
CA LEU A 134 -9.70 6.74 6.36
C LEU A 134 -9.76 7.34 4.95
N SER A 135 -10.83 8.09 4.64
CA SER A 135 -11.03 8.66 3.30
C SER A 135 -10.25 9.96 3.07
N SER A 136 -9.89 10.68 4.12
CA SER A 136 -8.95 11.82 4.08
C SER A 136 -7.48 11.39 4.09
N ASN A 137 -7.22 10.13 3.74
CA ASN A 137 -5.86 9.60 3.69
C ASN A 137 -4.98 10.33 2.66
N THR A 138 -3.76 9.83 2.57
CA THR A 138 -2.67 10.39 1.78
C THR A 138 -2.96 10.49 0.28
N LEU A 139 -4.03 9.88 -0.24
CA LEU A 139 -4.48 9.98 -1.64
C LEU A 139 -5.60 11.00 -1.88
N ALA A 140 -6.24 11.50 -0.81
CA ALA A 140 -7.39 12.39 -0.88
C ALA A 140 -7.20 13.60 -1.82
N PRO A 141 -6.03 14.27 -1.87
CA PRO A 141 -5.83 15.42 -2.75
C PRO A 141 -6.01 15.13 -4.26
N TRP A 142 -5.89 13.87 -4.69
CA TRP A 142 -5.96 13.48 -6.10
C TRP A 142 -7.19 12.64 -6.45
N ALA A 143 -8.01 12.28 -5.44
CA ALA A 143 -9.25 11.57 -5.66
C ALA A 143 -10.33 12.51 -6.23
N ARG A 144 -11.02 12.07 -7.27
CA ARG A 144 -12.18 12.79 -7.85
C ARG A 144 -13.37 12.80 -6.91
N ARG A 145 -13.52 11.73 -6.14
CA ARG A 145 -14.57 11.54 -5.16
C ARG A 145 -14.02 10.72 -4.01
N LEU A 146 -14.35 11.13 -2.80
CA LEU A 146 -14.07 10.39 -1.59
C LEU A 146 -15.35 9.77 -1.08
N ASP A 147 -15.23 8.54 -0.59
CA ASP A 147 -16.30 7.86 0.11
C ASP A 147 -16.09 8.02 1.62
N GLY A 148 -16.76 9.01 2.21
CA GLY A 148 -16.79 9.22 3.66
C GLY A 148 -17.88 8.42 4.39
N SER A 149 -18.57 7.49 3.73
CA SER A 149 -19.64 6.73 4.38
C SER A 149 -19.07 5.70 5.37
N PRO A 150 -19.72 5.51 6.55
CA PRO A 150 -19.36 4.42 7.46
C PRO A 150 -19.38 3.06 6.76
N LEU A 151 -18.49 2.16 7.17
CA LEU A 151 -18.51 0.78 6.68
C LEU A 151 -19.79 0.09 7.15
N ARG A 152 -20.59 -0.42 6.22
CA ARG A 152 -21.81 -1.18 6.54
C ARG A 152 -21.44 -2.65 6.69
N LEU A 153 -21.65 -3.18 7.90
CA LEU A 153 -21.32 -4.56 8.25
C LEU A 153 -22.59 -5.34 8.57
N GLU A 154 -22.71 -6.53 7.98
CA GLU A 154 -23.70 -7.52 8.40
C GLU A 154 -23.37 -8.03 9.80
N SER A 155 -24.38 -8.54 10.54
CA SER A 155 -24.20 -8.95 11.94
C SER A 155 -23.14 -10.04 12.14
N GLU A 156 -22.95 -10.92 11.15
CA GLU A 156 -21.87 -11.90 11.17
C GLU A 156 -20.50 -11.24 11.14
N TRP A 157 -20.30 -10.25 10.27
CA TRP A 157 -19.06 -9.49 10.16
C TRP A 157 -18.76 -8.68 11.42
N VAL A 158 -19.78 -8.08 12.03
CA VAL A 158 -19.63 -7.40 13.32
C VAL A 158 -19.05 -8.34 14.37
N ARG A 159 -19.63 -9.55 14.53
CA ARG A 159 -19.13 -10.55 15.49
C ARG A 159 -17.72 -11.03 15.15
N ARG A 160 -17.45 -11.27 13.87
CA ARG A 160 -16.15 -11.77 13.39
C ARG A 160 -15.03 -10.76 13.63
N LEU A 161 -15.27 -9.48 13.35
CA LEU A 161 -14.28 -8.42 13.57
C LEU A 161 -14.11 -8.10 15.05
N ASP A 162 -15.18 -8.11 15.85
CA ASP A 162 -15.09 -7.97 17.31
C ASP A 162 -14.27 -9.10 17.95
N ALA A 163 -14.46 -10.34 17.51
CA ALA A 163 -13.65 -11.47 17.96
C ALA A 163 -12.17 -11.29 17.57
N ALA A 164 -11.88 -10.96 16.32
CA ALA A 164 -10.50 -10.77 15.84
C ALA A 164 -9.80 -9.62 16.59
N GLY A 165 -10.48 -8.50 16.79
CA GLY A 165 -9.94 -7.35 17.50
C GLY A 165 -9.59 -7.61 18.98
N LYS A 166 -10.11 -8.67 19.61
CA LYS A 166 -9.79 -9.04 21.00
C LYS A 166 -8.56 -9.94 21.13
N HIS A 167 -8.17 -10.64 20.08
CA HIS A 167 -7.11 -11.66 20.13
C HIS A 167 -5.74 -11.12 19.74
N GLU A 168 -5.67 -9.91 19.18
CA GLU A 168 -4.43 -9.33 18.70
C GLU A 168 -3.78 -8.46 19.79
N PRO A 169 -2.47 -8.66 20.07
CA PRO A 169 -1.73 -7.86 21.02
C PRO A 169 -1.49 -6.46 20.45
N TRP A 170 -2.47 -5.59 20.66
CA TRP A 170 -2.42 -4.19 20.28
C TRP A 170 -1.51 -3.38 21.22
N THR A 171 -0.30 -3.08 20.81
CA THR A 171 0.60 -2.14 21.51
C THR A 171 0.42 -0.72 20.97
N GLY A 172 0.50 0.33 21.80
CA GLY A 172 0.40 1.72 21.32
C GLY A 172 -0.82 2.53 21.81
N GLY A 173 -1.55 2.02 22.81
CA GLY A 173 -2.60 2.79 23.49
C GLY A 173 -3.82 3.09 22.60
N SER A 174 -4.12 4.37 22.36
CA SER A 174 -5.29 4.82 21.61
C SER A 174 -5.18 4.69 20.08
N ASP A 175 -3.98 4.49 19.55
CA ASP A 175 -3.73 4.16 18.14
C ASP A 175 -2.78 2.94 18.09
N PRO A 176 -3.32 1.71 18.19
CA PRO A 176 -2.51 0.51 18.39
C PRO A 176 -1.64 0.10 17.19
N PHE A 177 -1.75 0.83 16.08
CA PHE A 177 -0.84 0.66 14.94
C PHE A 177 0.07 1.87 14.74
N HIS A 178 -0.22 3.01 15.39
CA HIS A 178 0.37 4.32 15.09
C HIS A 178 0.20 4.73 13.61
N LEU A 179 -0.78 4.15 12.92
CA LEU A 179 -1.06 4.40 11.51
C LEU A 179 -2.36 5.18 11.28
N GLY A 180 -3.11 5.50 12.34
CA GLY A 180 -4.44 6.11 12.22
C GLY A 180 -4.43 7.50 11.59
N THR A 181 -3.32 8.24 11.73
CA THR A 181 -3.12 9.54 11.08
C THR A 181 -2.54 9.42 9.67
N GLY A 182 -2.14 8.22 9.24
CA GLY A 182 -1.49 7.98 7.95
C GLY A 182 -0.07 8.54 7.83
N TYR A 183 0.49 9.16 8.87
CA TYR A 183 1.78 9.86 8.80
C TYR A 183 2.93 8.93 8.38
N HIS A 184 3.00 7.71 8.92
CA HIS A 184 4.08 6.75 8.60
C HIS A 184 3.98 6.15 7.21
N ILE A 185 2.83 6.28 6.53
CA ILE A 185 2.69 5.84 5.14
C ILE A 185 2.63 7.02 4.17
N ALA A 186 2.73 8.27 4.63
CA ALA A 186 2.47 9.44 3.79
C ALA A 186 3.57 9.75 2.78
N ALA A 187 4.79 9.24 2.97
CA ALA A 187 5.95 9.62 2.17
C ALA A 187 5.75 9.62 0.66
N PRO A 188 5.17 8.58 0.02
CA PRO A 188 4.92 8.61 -1.42
C PRO A 188 4.05 9.78 -1.88
N SER A 189 3.20 10.30 -1.00
CA SER A 189 2.34 11.46 -1.23
C SER A 189 2.93 12.80 -0.78
N LEU A 190 4.00 12.80 0.02
CA LEU A 190 4.65 14.03 0.45
C LEU A 190 5.36 14.64 -0.76
N SER A 191 4.93 15.81 -1.21
CA SER A 191 5.68 16.56 -2.22
C SER A 191 7.03 16.93 -1.62
N ASP A 192 8.11 16.37 -2.15
CA ASP A 192 9.46 16.79 -1.78
C ASP A 192 9.63 18.28 -2.14
N ARG A 193 9.70 19.11 -1.08
CA ARG A 193 10.28 20.47 -1.02
C ARG A 193 9.39 21.67 -1.41
N PRO A 194 9.09 22.56 -0.45
CA PRO A 194 8.90 23.98 -0.74
C PRO A 194 10.25 24.53 -1.23
N GLY A 195 10.38 24.84 -2.53
CA GLY A 195 11.49 25.64 -3.06
C GLY A 195 12.54 24.92 -3.92
N ALA A 196 12.48 23.61 -4.12
CA ALA A 196 13.32 22.97 -5.13
C ALA A 196 12.72 23.13 -6.52
N ARG A 197 13.25 24.09 -7.28
CA ARG A 197 13.07 24.21 -8.74
C ARG A 197 13.78 23.09 -9.50
N THR A 198 13.78 21.87 -9.00
CA THR A 198 14.20 20.69 -9.77
C THR A 198 13.08 20.35 -10.72
N GLN A 199 13.39 20.24 -12.02
CA GLN A 199 12.45 19.78 -13.04
C GLN A 199 11.66 18.58 -12.50
N LEU A 200 10.32 18.67 -12.55
CA LEU A 200 9.47 17.52 -12.23
C LEU A 200 9.94 16.33 -13.06
N PRO A 201 10.15 15.15 -12.47
CA PRO A 201 10.57 13.98 -13.25
C PRO A 201 9.50 13.69 -14.30
N GLY A 202 9.85 13.85 -15.57
CA GLY A 202 8.95 13.59 -16.69
C GLY A 202 8.78 12.09 -16.94
N VAL A 203 7.71 11.72 -17.65
CA VAL A 203 7.59 10.37 -18.20
C VAL A 203 8.45 10.29 -19.47
N SER A 204 9.34 9.30 -19.51
CA SER A 204 10.25 9.01 -20.62
C SER A 204 9.76 7.83 -21.45
N ASN A 205 10.41 7.56 -22.60
CA ASN A 205 10.14 6.41 -23.47
C ASN A 205 8.65 6.27 -23.85
N LEU A 206 7.99 7.38 -24.16
CA LEU A 206 6.59 7.40 -24.53
C LEU A 206 6.35 6.68 -25.86
N ASP A 207 5.52 5.63 -25.82
CA ASP A 207 4.96 5.01 -27.01
C ASP A 207 3.47 5.33 -27.09
N LEU A 208 3.10 6.17 -28.06
CA LEU A 208 1.72 6.59 -28.29
C LEU A 208 0.81 5.46 -28.77
N LYS A 209 1.35 4.43 -29.44
CA LYS A 209 0.55 3.31 -29.97
C LYS A 209 0.13 2.38 -28.85
N SER A 210 1.07 1.93 -28.03
CA SER A 210 0.77 1.08 -26.87
C SER A 210 0.21 1.90 -25.69
N ARG A 211 0.45 3.22 -25.68
CA ARG A 211 0.15 4.17 -24.61
C ARG A 211 0.92 3.84 -23.35
N SER A 212 2.22 3.60 -23.50
CA SER A 212 3.11 3.29 -22.40
C SER A 212 4.24 4.30 -22.25
N GLY A 213 4.83 4.33 -21.07
CA GLY A 213 6.02 5.13 -20.78
C GLY A 213 6.67 4.67 -19.49
N THR A 214 7.80 5.28 -19.16
CA THR A 214 8.57 4.98 -17.96
C THR A 214 8.72 6.22 -17.10
N TYR A 215 8.39 6.10 -15.82
CA TYR A 215 8.59 7.13 -14.82
C TYR A 215 9.59 6.62 -13.77
N VAL A 216 10.56 7.46 -13.41
CA VAL A 216 11.59 7.14 -12.41
C VAL A 216 11.60 8.23 -11.35
N ASN A 217 11.48 7.85 -10.08
CA ASN A 217 11.70 8.73 -8.94
C ASN A 217 12.99 8.36 -8.20
N GLU A 218 13.70 9.38 -7.74
CA GLU A 218 15.00 9.22 -7.05
C GLU A 218 14.85 8.71 -5.61
N THR A 219 13.75 9.05 -4.95
CA THR A 219 13.50 8.80 -3.53
C THR A 219 12.17 8.06 -3.32
N ILE A 220 11.93 7.53 -2.11
CA ILE A 220 10.59 7.02 -1.76
C ILE A 220 9.63 8.19 -1.48
N ASN A 221 10.14 9.33 -1.02
CA ASN A 221 9.31 10.50 -0.86
C ASN A 221 8.78 11.01 -2.20
N GLY A 222 7.51 11.36 -2.21
CA GLY A 222 6.84 12.04 -3.31
C GLY A 222 6.69 11.26 -4.59
N TRP A 223 7.11 9.99 -4.70
CA TRP A 223 7.06 9.29 -5.98
C TRP A 223 5.64 9.19 -6.55
N TYR A 224 4.63 9.01 -5.70
CA TYR A 224 3.24 8.93 -6.14
C TYR A 224 2.70 10.31 -6.49
N ALA A 225 2.97 11.33 -5.65
CA ALA A 225 2.60 12.71 -5.94
C ALA A 225 3.20 13.18 -7.28
N ASN A 226 4.48 12.92 -7.49
CA ASN A 226 5.21 13.26 -8.71
C ASN A 226 4.72 12.45 -9.92
N LEU A 227 4.33 11.18 -9.76
CA LEU A 227 3.65 10.41 -10.81
C LEU A 227 2.33 11.09 -11.23
N VAL A 228 1.53 11.58 -10.28
CA VAL A 228 0.30 12.31 -10.60
C VAL A 228 0.61 13.55 -11.43
N LEU A 229 1.57 14.37 -10.99
CA LEU A 229 1.98 15.60 -11.68
C LEU A 229 2.58 15.32 -13.07
N ALA A 230 3.43 14.29 -13.19
CA ALA A 230 3.98 13.87 -14.47
C ALA A 230 2.87 13.35 -15.41
N GLY A 231 1.90 12.66 -14.84
CA GLY A 231 0.72 12.17 -15.53
C GLY A 231 -0.17 13.25 -16.14
N GLU A 232 -0.20 14.46 -15.56
CA GLU A 232 -0.93 15.61 -16.10
C GLU A 232 -0.26 16.22 -17.34
N GLN A 233 1.03 15.99 -17.51
CA GLN A 233 1.82 16.46 -18.65
C GLN A 233 1.77 15.49 -19.84
N LEU A 234 1.19 14.30 -19.66
CA LEU A 234 1.08 13.30 -20.72
C LEU A 234 0.16 13.78 -21.85
N PRO A 235 0.47 13.44 -23.12
CA PRO A 235 -0.42 13.74 -24.24
C PRO A 235 -1.82 13.17 -24.01
N LYS A 236 -2.85 13.95 -24.35
CA LYS A 236 -4.24 13.49 -24.31
C LYS A 236 -4.45 12.40 -25.34
N ILE A 237 -4.97 11.24 -24.91
CA ILE A 237 -5.28 10.11 -25.80
C ILE A 237 -6.79 10.10 -26.10
N PRO A 238 -7.21 9.93 -27.36
CA PRO A 238 -8.63 9.77 -27.72
C PRO A 238 -9.25 8.47 -27.16
N GLY A 239 -10.57 8.50 -26.91
CA GLY A 239 -11.37 7.29 -26.74
C GLY A 239 -11.28 6.61 -25.35
N GLU A 240 -11.39 7.40 -24.28
CA GLU A 240 -11.57 6.88 -22.90
C GLU A 240 -10.46 5.97 -22.34
N ARG A 241 -9.30 5.94 -23.00
CA ARG A 241 -8.17 5.07 -22.67
C ARG A 241 -7.19 5.77 -21.73
N SER A 242 -6.46 5.00 -20.93
CA SER A 242 -5.47 5.50 -19.97
C SER A 242 -4.05 5.07 -20.35
N TRP A 243 -3.07 5.88 -19.98
CA TRP A 243 -1.65 5.55 -20.10
C TRP A 243 -1.27 4.41 -19.15
N ARG A 244 -0.29 3.59 -19.54
CA ARG A 244 0.35 2.55 -18.72
C ARG A 244 1.79 2.95 -18.45
N ILE A 245 2.06 3.39 -17.23
CA ILE A 245 3.37 3.92 -16.87
C ILE A 245 4.09 2.91 -16.00
N ASP A 246 5.23 2.42 -16.47
CA ASP A 246 6.14 1.64 -15.65
C ASP A 246 6.83 2.57 -14.67
N VAL A 247 6.62 2.33 -13.37
CA VAL A 247 7.09 3.19 -12.29
C VAL A 247 8.27 2.51 -11.61
N TYR A 248 9.37 3.24 -11.53
CA TYR A 248 10.58 2.85 -10.80
C TYR A 248 10.86 3.87 -9.71
N VAL A 249 11.23 3.38 -8.54
CA VAL A 249 11.67 4.21 -7.41
C VAL A 249 13.04 3.70 -7.03
N LYS A 250 14.10 4.51 -7.18
CA LYS A 250 15.48 3.99 -7.11
C LYS A 250 15.78 3.15 -5.86
N PRO A 251 15.36 3.52 -4.63
CA PRO A 251 15.56 2.68 -3.45
C PRO A 251 14.76 1.36 -3.47
N ILE A 252 13.67 1.26 -4.23
CA ILE A 252 12.78 0.09 -4.23
C ILE A 252 13.05 -0.82 -5.44
N GLY A 253 13.25 -0.22 -6.63
CA GLY A 253 13.22 -0.89 -7.93
C GLY A 253 11.92 -0.62 -8.68
N PHE A 254 11.46 -1.59 -9.47
CA PHE A 254 10.17 -1.52 -10.16
C PHE A 254 9.03 -1.69 -9.16
N VAL A 255 8.12 -0.70 -9.09
CA VAL A 255 6.96 -0.74 -8.18
C VAL A 255 5.66 -1.15 -8.86
N GLY A 256 5.65 -1.16 -10.20
CA GLY A 256 4.55 -1.70 -11.00
C GLY A 256 4.24 -0.87 -12.24
N THR A 257 3.32 -1.37 -13.05
CA THR A 257 2.75 -0.63 -14.17
C THR A 257 1.46 0.04 -13.75
N TYR A 258 1.50 1.35 -13.64
CA TYR A 258 0.41 2.18 -13.13
C TYR A 258 -0.44 2.74 -14.27
N ARG A 259 -1.73 2.93 -13.99
CA ARG A 259 -2.61 3.71 -14.86
C ARG A 259 -3.55 4.57 -14.04
N ARG A 260 -3.98 5.69 -14.62
CA ARG A 260 -4.98 6.56 -13.99
C ARG A 260 -6.38 5.98 -14.17
N SER A 261 -7.09 5.77 -13.07
CA SER A 261 -8.48 5.40 -13.02
C SER A 261 -9.36 6.57 -13.46
N ARG A 262 -10.36 6.29 -14.31
CA ARG A 262 -11.35 7.30 -14.70
C ARG A 262 -12.39 7.55 -13.62
N SER A 263 -12.78 6.53 -12.86
CA SER A 263 -13.81 6.68 -11.83
C SER A 263 -13.29 7.47 -10.64
N THR A 264 -12.07 7.17 -10.20
CA THR A 264 -11.50 7.75 -8.96
C THR A 264 -10.48 8.84 -9.23
N GLY A 265 -9.89 8.91 -10.43
CA GLY A 265 -8.79 9.84 -10.74
C GLY A 265 -7.41 9.40 -10.20
N LEU A 266 -7.36 8.35 -9.38
CA LEU A 266 -6.17 7.82 -8.74
C LEU A 266 -5.35 6.95 -9.68
N TRP A 267 -4.05 6.86 -9.43
CA TRP A 267 -3.14 5.96 -10.12
C TRP A 267 -3.05 4.64 -9.35
N PHE A 268 -3.09 3.53 -10.08
CA PHE A 268 -3.05 2.20 -9.46
C PHE A 268 -2.41 1.18 -10.41
N ALA A 269 -1.87 0.10 -9.84
CA ALA A 269 -1.33 -1.03 -10.58
C ALA A 269 -2.35 -2.19 -10.72
N GLY A 270 -2.06 -3.17 -11.58
CA GLY A 270 -2.88 -4.39 -11.81
C GLY A 270 -4.33 -4.11 -12.24
N GLN A 271 -5.32 -4.97 -12.00
CA GLN A 271 -6.64 -4.83 -12.67
C GLN A 271 -7.59 -3.79 -12.04
N HIS A 272 -8.43 -3.12 -12.86
CA HIS A 272 -9.30 -2.03 -12.38
C HIS A 272 -10.39 -2.54 -11.43
N ARG A 273 -10.89 -3.76 -11.64
CA ARG A 273 -11.86 -4.40 -10.74
C ARG A 273 -11.37 -4.49 -9.29
N PHE A 274 -10.08 -4.70 -9.07
CA PHE A 274 -9.50 -4.76 -7.73
C PHE A 274 -9.20 -3.38 -7.15
N HIS A 275 -8.91 -2.38 -7.98
CA HIS A 275 -8.85 -0.99 -7.54
C HIS A 275 -10.22 -0.45 -7.09
N ALA A 276 -11.28 -0.81 -7.82
CA ALA A 276 -12.62 -0.26 -7.61
C ALA A 276 -13.26 -0.65 -6.27
N VAL A 277 -12.90 -1.77 -5.67
CA VAL A 277 -13.55 -2.27 -4.44
C VAL A 277 -13.12 -1.56 -3.16
N GLY A 278 -12.00 -0.84 -3.20
CA GLY A 278 -11.48 -0.05 -2.08
C GLY A 278 -11.61 1.46 -2.29
N ASN A 279 -12.58 1.91 -3.11
CA ASN A 279 -12.88 3.32 -3.39
C ASN A 279 -14.37 3.53 -3.61
#